data_AF-A0A7S2UGP3-F1
#
_entry.id   AF-A0A7S2UGP3-F1
#
_cell.length_a   1.000
_cell.length_b   1.000
_cell.length_c   1.000
_cell.angle_alpha   90.00
_cell.angle_beta   90.00
_cell.angle_gamma   90.00
#
_symmetry.space_group_name_H-M   'P 1'
#
loop_
_entity.id
_entity.type
_entity.pdbx_description
1 polymer ?
#
loop_
_entity_poly.entity_id
_entity_poly.type
_entity_poly.pdbx_seq_one_letter_code
_entity_poly.pdbx_strand_id
1 'polypeptide(L)'
;DELCIPSIPHECRRGCCLTCTGRHQEGSNVASAAAAANNGDESFDNGLSPGIATAMDRQGYVLTCSSYVVGDGIKLDLGRNDDAWTSIYQDRLEGPEMEAISQRARAKLLRLTAEQNVPKWTKETESALEKSGDDSNLQL
;
A
#
# COMPACT_ATOMS: atom_id res chain seq x y z
N ASP A 1 -22.73 28.36 6.13
CA ASP A 1 -21.90 27.23 5.67
C ASP A 1 -20.50 27.64 5.22
N GLU A 2 -19.76 28.39 6.04
CA GLU A 2 -18.34 28.68 5.77
C GLU A 2 -17.53 28.44 7.05
N LEU A 3 -17.36 27.15 7.39
CA LEU A 3 -16.36 26.70 8.36
C LEU A 3 -15.11 26.15 7.65
N CYS A 4 -15.02 26.34 6.34
CA CYS A 4 -13.88 25.86 5.56
C CYS A 4 -12.84 26.96 5.52
N ILE A 5 -11.72 26.70 6.18
CA ILE A 5 -10.49 27.44 5.93
C ILE A 5 -10.13 27.16 4.46
N PRO A 6 -10.26 28.12 3.53
CA PRO A 6 -10.16 27.86 2.09
C PRO A 6 -8.76 27.38 1.67
N SER A 7 -7.77 27.54 2.54
CA SER A 7 -6.35 27.27 2.27
C SER A 7 -5.90 25.84 2.61
N ILE A 8 -6.74 25.00 3.24
CA ILE A 8 -6.35 23.62 3.57
C ILE A 8 -6.80 22.73 2.41
N PRO A 9 -5.87 22.02 1.72
CA PRO A 9 -6.23 21.12 0.63
C PRO A 9 -7.24 20.07 1.09
N HIS A 10 -8.32 19.87 0.32
CA HIS A 10 -9.32 18.86 0.61
C HIS A 10 -10.12 18.52 -0.65
N GLU A 11 -10.54 17.27 -0.76
CA GLU A 11 -11.47 16.82 -1.81
C GLU A 11 -12.67 16.11 -1.18
N CYS A 12 -12.47 14.92 -0.63
CA CYS A 12 -13.58 14.07 -0.20
C CYS A 12 -14.27 14.53 1.09
N ARG A 13 -13.52 15.18 2.00
CA ARG A 13 -13.93 15.52 3.38
C ARG A 13 -14.58 14.36 4.16
N ARG A 14 -14.15 13.14 3.87
CA ARG A 14 -14.67 11.88 4.44
C ARG A 14 -13.58 10.97 4.99
N GLY A 15 -12.32 11.43 5.00
CA GLY A 15 -11.17 10.63 5.42
C GLY A 15 -10.66 9.61 4.39
N CYS A 16 -11.40 9.36 3.30
CA CYS A 16 -11.01 8.33 2.33
C CYS A 16 -10.00 8.75 1.25
N CYS A 17 -9.42 9.96 1.33
CA CYS A 17 -8.38 10.43 0.40
C CYS A 17 -7.24 11.13 1.16
N LEU A 18 -6.05 11.18 0.56
CA LEU A 18 -4.88 11.81 1.17
C LEU A 18 -4.75 13.33 0.91
N THR A 19 -5.69 13.96 0.19
CA THR A 19 -5.59 15.39 -0.15
C THR A 19 -5.49 16.27 1.10
N CYS A 20 -6.22 15.93 2.17
CA CYS A 20 -6.22 16.71 3.42
C CYS A 20 -5.10 16.33 4.39
N THR A 21 -4.03 15.68 3.90
CA THR A 21 -2.93 15.19 4.75
C THR A 21 -2.08 16.34 5.26
N GLY A 22 -1.92 16.36 6.59
CA GLY A 22 -0.87 17.09 7.28
C GLY A 22 0.09 16.12 7.98
N ARG A 23 1.26 16.61 8.36
CA ARG A 23 2.25 15.85 9.13
C ARG A 23 2.58 16.58 10.42
N HIS A 24 2.67 15.86 11.53
CA HIS A 24 3.15 16.41 12.79
C HIS A 24 4.60 16.91 12.66
N GLN A 25 4.84 18.14 13.12
CA GLN A 25 6.20 18.66 13.27
C GLN A 25 6.91 18.01 14.47
N GLU A 26 8.23 18.09 14.49
CA GLU A 26 9.03 17.68 15.64
C GLU A 26 8.62 18.47 16.89
N GLY A 27 8.36 17.75 17.99
CA GLY A 27 7.85 18.32 19.24
C GLY A 27 6.37 18.70 19.21
N SER A 28 5.61 18.36 18.16
CA SER A 28 4.15 18.47 18.17
C SER A 28 3.54 17.49 19.19
N ASN A 29 2.51 17.94 19.91
CA ASN A 29 1.74 17.06 20.78
C ASN A 29 0.77 16.19 19.96
N VAL A 30 1.20 14.98 19.59
CA VAL A 30 0.41 14.05 18.76
C VAL A 30 -0.87 13.61 19.47
N ALA A 31 -0.82 13.40 20.79
CA ALA A 31 -1.98 12.98 21.58
C ALA A 31 -3.11 14.03 21.60
N SER A 32 -2.79 15.29 21.29
CA SER A 32 -3.78 16.36 21.18
C SER A 32 -4.53 16.37 19.85
N ALA A 33 -4.04 15.66 18.84
CA ALA A 33 -4.79 15.42 17.60
C ALA A 33 -5.47 14.06 17.69
N ALA A 34 -6.76 14.05 17.96
CA ALA A 34 -7.53 12.83 17.84
C ALA A 34 -7.91 12.65 16.38
N ALA A 35 -7.20 11.74 15.71
CA ALA A 35 -7.78 11.08 14.56
C ALA A 35 -9.08 10.45 15.04
N ALA A 36 -10.18 10.60 14.28
CA ALA A 36 -11.46 10.07 14.72
C ALA A 36 -11.45 8.55 14.99
N ALA A 37 -10.39 7.84 14.57
CA ALA A 37 -10.14 6.42 14.84
C ALA A 37 -9.43 6.08 16.18
N ASN A 38 -8.96 7.02 17.00
CA ASN A 38 -8.06 6.68 18.13
C ASN A 38 -8.58 6.98 19.55
N ASN A 39 -9.91 7.09 19.75
CA ASN A 39 -10.53 7.21 21.07
C ASN A 39 -11.36 5.97 21.48
N GLY A 40 -10.84 4.75 21.26
CA GLY A 40 -11.43 3.53 21.83
C GLY A 40 -12.85 3.17 21.36
N ASP A 41 -13.39 3.91 20.39
CA ASP A 41 -14.62 3.56 19.69
C ASP A 41 -14.19 2.87 18.38
N GLU A 42 -14.24 1.54 18.35
CA GLU A 42 -13.91 0.69 17.20
C GLU A 42 -14.79 0.96 15.95
N SER A 43 -15.66 1.98 16.04
CA SER A 43 -16.73 2.34 15.11
C SER A 43 -16.34 3.41 14.08
N PHE A 44 -15.31 4.23 14.32
CA PHE A 44 -14.98 5.31 13.38
C PHE A 44 -13.89 4.91 12.37
N ASP A 45 -14.37 4.41 11.24
CA ASP A 45 -13.57 4.15 10.05
C ASP A 45 -13.09 5.50 9.47
N ASN A 46 -11.78 5.73 9.47
CA ASN A 46 -11.18 6.87 8.76
C ASN A 46 -11.29 6.71 7.23
N GLY A 47 -11.96 5.67 6.73
CA GLY A 47 -12.19 5.38 5.32
C GLY A 47 -10.94 4.84 4.62
N LEU A 48 -9.84 4.64 5.38
CA LEU A 48 -8.60 4.10 4.88
C LEU A 48 -8.53 2.62 5.21
N SER A 49 -7.86 1.85 4.35
CA SER A 49 -7.57 0.45 4.70
C SER A 49 -6.70 0.40 5.98
N PRO A 50 -6.85 -0.63 6.84
CA PRO A 50 -6.12 -0.72 8.10
C PRO A 50 -4.60 -0.60 7.97
N GLY A 51 -4.05 -1.11 6.86
CA GLY A 51 -2.62 -1.01 6.57
C GLY A 51 -2.14 0.41 6.25
N ILE A 52 -2.99 1.21 5.59
CA ILE A 52 -2.70 2.61 5.28
C ILE A 52 -2.86 3.45 6.55
N ALA A 53 -3.95 3.26 7.30
CA ALA A 53 -4.17 3.95 8.58
C ALA A 53 -2.98 3.75 9.53
N THR A 54 -2.53 2.50 9.70
CA THR A 54 -1.36 2.17 10.52
C THR A 54 -0.08 2.83 9.99
N ALA A 55 0.11 2.90 8.67
CA ALA A 55 1.28 3.54 8.08
C ALA A 55 1.28 5.06 8.30
N MET A 56 0.11 5.71 8.16
CA MET A 56 -0.07 7.13 8.44
C MET A 56 0.28 7.45 9.89
N ASP A 57 -0.29 6.71 10.84
CA ASP A 57 -0.05 6.91 12.27
C ASP A 57 1.44 6.75 12.61
N ARG A 58 2.09 5.70 12.10
CA ARG A 58 3.53 5.45 12.32
C ARG A 58 4.42 6.56 11.78
N GLN A 59 4.05 7.17 10.67
CA GLN A 59 4.86 8.22 10.02
C GLN A 59 4.47 9.63 10.48
N GLY A 60 3.50 9.74 11.40
CA GLY A 60 3.04 11.00 11.98
C GLY A 60 2.16 11.82 11.04
N TYR A 61 1.47 11.18 10.11
CA TYR A 61 0.49 11.83 9.23
C TYR A 61 -0.90 11.84 9.85
N VAL A 62 -1.67 12.86 9.51
CA VAL A 62 -3.05 13.04 9.97
C VAL A 62 -3.92 13.58 8.83
N LEU A 63 -5.17 13.13 8.77
CA LEU A 63 -6.17 13.66 7.85
C LEU A 63 -6.94 14.79 8.54
N THR A 64 -6.62 16.02 8.17
CA THR A 64 -7.18 17.23 8.80
C THR A 64 -8.69 17.35 8.63
N CYS A 65 -9.25 16.77 7.57
CA CYS A 65 -10.67 16.80 7.27
C CYS A 65 -11.51 15.79 8.08
N SER A 66 -10.89 14.87 8.82
CA SER A 66 -11.56 13.83 9.61
C SER A 66 -10.89 13.63 10.98
N SER A 67 -10.23 14.66 11.48
CA SER A 67 -9.57 14.67 12.78
C SER A 67 -10.03 15.89 13.58
N TYR A 68 -10.00 15.77 14.91
CA TYR A 68 -10.39 16.83 15.82
C TYR A 68 -9.30 17.10 16.86
N VAL A 69 -9.26 18.35 17.32
CA VAL A 69 -8.30 18.82 18.32
C VAL A 69 -8.88 18.54 19.70
N VAL A 70 -8.16 17.76 20.51
CA VAL A 70 -8.52 17.41 21.91
C VAL A 70 -7.61 18.07 22.95
N GLY A 71 -6.58 18.79 22.52
CA GLY A 71 -5.69 19.53 23.42
C GLY A 71 -4.77 20.50 22.69
N ASP A 72 -3.86 21.12 23.44
CA ASP A 72 -2.98 22.17 22.93
C ASP A 72 -1.63 21.65 22.44
N GLY A 73 -0.91 22.50 21.68
CA GLY A 73 0.47 22.23 21.26
C GLY A 73 0.60 21.41 19.97
N ILE A 74 -0.46 21.33 19.17
CA ILE A 74 -0.43 20.68 17.86
C ILE A 74 0.24 21.61 16.85
N LYS A 75 1.20 21.06 16.11
CA LYS A 75 1.87 21.74 15.00
C LYS A 75 1.88 20.81 13.80
N LEU A 76 1.20 21.23 12.72
CA LEU A 76 1.06 20.44 11.50
C LEU A 76 1.69 21.17 10.32
N ASP A 77 2.49 20.45 9.55
CA ASP A 77 2.84 20.82 8.19
C ASP A 77 1.70 20.39 7.26
N LEU A 78 1.06 21.34 6.59
CA LEU A 78 -0.01 21.07 5.62
C LEU A 78 0.57 20.84 4.21
N GLY A 79 -0.25 20.32 3.29
CA GLY A 79 0.16 20.10 1.90
C GLY A 79 1.15 18.95 1.73
N ARG A 80 1.05 17.94 2.61
CA ARG A 80 1.94 16.77 2.65
C ARG A 80 1.33 15.56 1.94
N ASN A 81 0.38 15.79 1.03
CA ASN A 81 -0.31 14.73 0.28
C ASN A 81 0.64 13.93 -0.60
N ASP A 82 1.56 14.60 -1.31
CA ASP A 82 2.51 13.93 -2.20
C ASP A 82 3.52 13.10 -1.38
N ASP A 83 4.04 13.68 -0.30
CA ASP A 83 4.94 13.00 0.64
C ASP A 83 4.30 11.73 1.22
N ALA A 84 3.03 11.84 1.66
CA ALA A 84 2.28 10.71 2.20
C ALA A 84 1.95 9.65 1.12
N TRP A 85 1.66 10.06 -0.11
CA TRP A 85 1.45 9.13 -1.22
C TRP A 85 2.70 8.29 -1.48
N THR A 86 3.85 8.94 -1.63
CA THR A 86 5.13 8.25 -1.85
C THR A 86 5.45 7.32 -0.69
N SER A 87 5.40 7.81 0.55
CA SER A 87 5.87 7.03 1.70
C SER A 87 4.94 5.89 2.13
N ILE A 88 3.65 5.96 1.77
CA ILE A 88 2.66 4.93 2.16
C ILE A 88 2.40 3.94 1.03
N TYR A 89 2.32 4.43 -0.21
CA TYR A 89 1.96 3.59 -1.36
C TYR A 89 3.16 3.17 -2.20
N GLN A 90 4.07 4.10 -2.54
CA GLN A 90 5.19 3.76 -3.41
C GLN A 90 6.19 2.83 -2.72
N ASP A 91 6.58 3.16 -1.48
CA ASP A 91 7.52 2.34 -0.71
C ASP A 91 6.99 0.91 -0.43
N ARG A 92 5.66 0.76 -0.34
CA ARG A 92 5.01 -0.55 -0.22
C ARG A 92 5.12 -1.39 -1.48
N LEU A 93 5.10 -0.76 -2.65
CA LEU A 93 5.19 -1.47 -3.92
C LEU A 93 6.62 -1.88 -4.26
N GLU A 94 7.61 -1.17 -3.72
CA GLU A 94 9.03 -1.39 -4.00
C GLU A 94 9.76 -2.22 -2.93
N GLY A 95 9.05 -2.64 -1.87
CA GLY A 95 9.62 -3.41 -0.77
C GLY A 95 9.92 -4.90 -1.11
N PRO A 96 10.89 -5.53 -0.41
CA PRO A 96 11.26 -6.93 -0.64
C PRO A 96 10.10 -7.92 -0.37
N GLU A 97 9.16 -7.54 0.50
CA GLU A 97 7.94 -8.32 0.73
C GLU A 97 7.03 -8.35 -0.50
N MET A 98 6.88 -7.21 -1.19
CA MET A 98 6.05 -7.12 -2.39
C MET A 98 6.69 -7.85 -3.57
N GLU A 99 8.01 -7.83 -3.67
CA GLU A 99 8.74 -8.66 -4.64
C GLU A 99 8.48 -10.16 -4.39
N ALA A 100 8.52 -10.62 -3.14
CA ALA A 100 8.19 -12.01 -2.80
C ALA A 100 6.73 -12.38 -3.12
N ILE A 101 5.77 -11.47 -2.85
CA ILE A 101 4.35 -11.68 -3.20
C ILE A 101 4.18 -11.74 -4.73
N SER A 102 4.84 -10.84 -5.47
CA SER A 102 4.84 -10.80 -6.94
C SER A 102 5.38 -12.10 -7.54
N GLN A 103 6.52 -12.58 -7.04
CA GLN A 103 7.12 -13.85 -7.48
C GLN A 103 6.20 -15.04 -7.22
N ARG A 104 5.55 -15.11 -6.03
CA ARG A 104 4.57 -16.16 -5.72
C ARG A 104 3.35 -16.10 -6.65
N ALA A 105 2.84 -14.90 -6.94
CA ALA A 105 1.72 -14.72 -7.85
C ALA A 105 2.08 -15.16 -9.28
N ARG A 106 3.27 -14.80 -9.78
CA ARG A 106 3.79 -15.24 -11.08
C ARG A 106 3.96 -16.75 -11.15
N ALA A 107 4.57 -17.37 -10.14
CA ALA A 107 4.74 -18.82 -10.07
C ALA A 107 3.38 -19.54 -10.07
N LYS A 108 2.40 -19.02 -9.33
CA LYS A 108 1.03 -19.55 -9.32
C LYS A 108 0.37 -19.44 -10.70
N LEU A 109 0.51 -18.30 -11.38
CA LEU A 109 -0.03 -18.11 -12.72
C LEU A 109 0.60 -19.06 -13.74
N LEU A 110 1.93 -19.21 -13.71
CA LEU A 110 2.65 -20.16 -14.56
C LEU A 110 2.14 -21.59 -14.33
N ARG A 111 1.96 -21.98 -13.07
CA ARG A 111 1.43 -23.31 -12.73
C ARG A 111 0.01 -23.51 -13.27
N LEU A 112 -0.89 -22.55 -13.05
CA LEU A 112 -2.27 -22.63 -13.57
C LEU A 112 -2.29 -22.70 -15.10
N THR A 113 -1.41 -21.95 -15.76
CA THR A 113 -1.31 -21.96 -17.23
C THR A 113 -0.79 -23.30 -17.75
N ALA A 114 0.17 -23.91 -17.04
CA ALA A 114 0.69 -25.23 -17.36
C ALA A 114 -0.35 -26.33 -17.13
N GLU A 115 -1.08 -26.29 -16.00
CA GLU A 115 -2.18 -27.19 -15.68
C GLU A 115 -3.32 -27.12 -16.71
N GLN A 116 -3.56 -25.95 -17.29
CA GLN A 116 -4.56 -25.81 -18.37
C GLN A 116 -4.06 -26.29 -19.73
N ASN A 117 -2.74 -26.36 -19.94
CA ASN A 117 -2.12 -26.69 -21.23
C ASN A 117 -1.29 -27.97 -21.17
N VAL A 118 -1.77 -28.98 -20.44
CA VAL A 118 -1.12 -30.31 -20.33
C VAL A 118 -0.71 -30.89 -21.69
N PRO A 119 -1.56 -30.89 -22.75
CA PRO A 119 -1.17 -31.50 -24.03
C PRO A 119 0.04 -30.83 -24.69
N LYS A 120 0.14 -29.50 -24.55
CA LYS A 120 1.28 -28.74 -25.07
C LYS A 120 2.54 -29.06 -24.27
N TRP A 121 2.42 -29.12 -22.95
CA TRP A 121 3.53 -29.44 -22.06
C TRP A 121 4.07 -30.86 -22.29
N THR A 122 3.18 -31.85 -22.47
CA THR A 122 3.56 -33.22 -22.82
C THR A 122 4.35 -33.25 -24.13
N LYS A 123 3.85 -32.60 -25.18
CA LYS A 123 4.51 -32.57 -26.49
C LYS A 123 5.89 -31.88 -26.45
N GLU A 124 6.01 -30.79 -25.71
CA GLU A 124 7.29 -30.07 -25.52
C GLU A 124 8.29 -30.91 -24.72
N THR A 125 7.83 -31.63 -23.69
CA THR A 125 8.68 -32.50 -22.86
C THR A 125 9.15 -33.72 -23.65
N GLU A 126 8.27 -34.36 -24.42
CA GLU A 126 8.62 -35.47 -25.32
C GLU A 126 9.66 -35.01 -26.37
N SER A 127 9.44 -33.86 -27.00
CA SER A 127 10.38 -33.30 -27.98
C SER A 127 11.74 -32.93 -27.36
N ALA A 128 11.78 -32.53 -26.09
CA ALA A 128 13.03 -32.24 -25.38
C ALA A 128 13.80 -33.51 -25.01
N LEU A 129 13.09 -34.56 -24.58
CA LEU A 129 13.66 -35.88 -24.30
C LEU A 129 14.28 -36.51 -25.56
N GLU A 130 13.57 -36.46 -26.69
CA GLU A 130 14.08 -36.95 -27.98
C GLU A 130 15.37 -36.24 -28.40
N LYS A 131 15.42 -34.92 -28.27
CA LYS A 131 16.63 -34.14 -28.58
C LYS A 131 17.79 -34.44 -27.63
N SER A 132 17.52 -34.69 -26.35
CA SER A 132 18.56 -35.03 -25.38
C SER A 132 19.11 -36.46 -25.52
N GLY A 133 18.33 -37.37 -26.12
CA GLY A 133 18.76 -38.75 -26.40
C GLY A 133 19.65 -38.87 -27.65
N ASP A 134 19.53 -37.94 -28.59
CA ASP A 134 20.32 -37.93 -29.84
C ASP A 134 21.78 -37.48 -29.62
N ASP A 135 22.04 -36.64 -28.60
CA ASP A 135 23.41 -36.19 -28.26
C ASP A 135 24.27 -37.29 -27.59
N SER A 136 23.67 -38.41 -27.19
CA SER A 136 24.40 -39.58 -26.63
C SER A 136 24.95 -40.56 -27.67
N ASN A 137 24.70 -40.36 -28.98
CA ASN A 137 25.13 -41.27 -30.05
C ASN A 137 26.29 -40.76 -30.92
N LEU A 138 26.94 -39.67 -30.53
CA LEU A 138 28.11 -39.10 -31.22
C LEU A 138 29.38 -39.24 -30.37
N GLN A 139 29.84 -40.48 -30.17
CA GLN A 139 31.27 -40.81 -29.96
C GLN A 139 31.46 -42.33 -29.91
N LEU A 140 31.80 -42.93 -31.06
CA LEU A 140 32.61 -44.14 -31.20
C LEU A 140 33.42 -44.02 -32.49
#